data_AF-M6V8T5-F1
#
_entry.id   AF-M6V8T5-F1
#
_cell.length_a   1.000
_cell.length_b   1.000
_cell.length_c   1.000
_cell.angle_alpha   90.00
_cell.angle_beta   90.00
_cell.angle_gamma   90.00
#
_symmetry.space_group_name_H-M   'P 1'
#
loop_
_entity.id
_entity.type
_entity.pdbx_description
1 polymer ?
#
loop_
_entity_poly.entity_id
_entity_poly.type
_entity_poly.pdbx_seq_one_letter_code
_entity_poly.pdbx_strand_id
1 'polypeptide(L)'
;MAFIETLGFEVCHTPAYSPESNGMAKAFVKTFKRDYAYVNHLNHAEEVMLKINNWIDDYNSFAPHKGLQMMSPKEFIEKELTFAV
;
A
#
# COMPACT_ATOMS: atom_id res chain seq x y z
N MET A 1 6.19 11.08 19.59
CA MET A 1 7.31 10.15 19.37
C MET A 1 7.28 8.94 20.30
N ALA A 2 6.84 9.08 21.55
CA ALA A 2 6.89 8.00 22.54
C ALA A 2 6.24 6.65 22.15
N PHE A 3 5.07 6.61 21.48
CA PHE A 3 4.39 5.31 21.22
C PHE A 3 5.17 4.39 20.26
N ILE A 4 5.62 4.92 19.13
CA ILE A 4 6.30 4.11 18.10
C ILE A 4 7.67 3.61 18.60
N GLU A 5 8.39 4.45 19.35
CA GLU A 5 9.64 4.08 20.00
C GLU A 5 9.43 2.99 21.07
N THR A 6 8.34 3.04 21.85
CA THR A 6 8.03 1.98 22.83
C THR A 6 7.71 0.62 22.21
N LEU A 7 7.31 0.60 20.94
CA LEU A 7 7.13 -0.64 20.16
C LEU A 7 8.45 -1.16 19.57
N GLY A 8 9.57 -0.46 19.76
CA GLY A 8 10.89 -0.84 19.25
C GLY A 8 11.17 -0.40 17.81
N PHE A 9 10.34 0.47 17.22
CA PHE A 9 10.59 1.01 15.88
C PHE A 9 11.54 2.20 15.92
N GLU A 10 12.43 2.28 14.93
CA GLU A 10 13.21 3.47 14.64
C GLU A 10 12.35 4.49 13.87
N VAL A 11 12.25 5.71 14.40
CA VAL A 11 11.44 6.78 13.77
C VAL A 11 12.28 7.49 12.71
N CYS A 12 11.97 7.21 11.44
CA CYS A 12 12.63 7.84 10.28
C CYS A 12 11.72 8.88 9.62
N HIS A 13 12.28 10.05 9.29
CA HIS A 13 11.56 11.13 8.60
C HIS A 13 12.14 11.38 7.21
N THR A 14 11.28 11.62 6.22
CA THR A 14 11.72 12.07 4.91
C THR A 14 12.29 13.49 5.00
N PRO A 15 13.49 13.77 4.44
CA PRO A 15 14.04 15.12 4.41
C PRO A 15 13.08 16.14 3.78
N ALA A 16 13.08 17.35 4.31
CA ALA A 16 12.33 18.45 3.72
C ALA A 16 12.76 18.67 2.27
N TYR A 17 11.80 19.02 1.40
CA TYR A 17 12.04 19.31 -0.02
C TYR A 17 12.63 18.15 -0.84
N SER A 18 12.49 16.89 -0.39
CA SER A 18 12.89 15.69 -1.15
C SER A 18 11.65 14.90 -1.62
N PRO A 19 10.90 15.38 -2.64
CA PRO A 19 9.67 14.73 -3.10
C PRO A 19 9.88 13.32 -3.67
N GLU A 20 11.08 13.02 -4.17
CA GLU A 20 11.50 11.72 -4.70
C GLU A 20 11.57 10.63 -3.62
N SER A 21 11.89 11.00 -2.37
CA SER A 21 11.96 10.06 -1.24
C SER A 21 10.62 9.37 -0.96
N ASN A 22 9.50 9.97 -1.36
CA ASN A 22 8.16 9.44 -1.18
C ASN A 22 7.56 8.86 -2.47
N GLY A 23 8.38 8.53 -3.47
CA GLY A 23 7.94 8.08 -4.79
C GLY A 23 7.06 6.84 -4.75
N MET A 24 7.42 5.84 -3.93
CA MET A 24 6.66 4.59 -3.81
C MET A 24 5.26 4.81 -3.24
N ALA A 25 5.13 5.54 -2.13
CA ALA A 25 3.82 5.83 -1.54
C ALA A 25 2.94 6.68 -2.47
N LYS A 26 3.54 7.66 -3.16
CA LYS A 26 2.82 8.46 -4.18
C LYS A 26 2.32 7.59 -5.33
N ALA A 27 3.12 6.65 -5.83
CA ALA A 27 2.73 5.73 -6.88
C ALA A 27 1.58 4.82 -6.42
N PHE A 28 1.66 4.28 -5.20
CA PHE A 28 0.58 3.51 -4.59
C PHE A 28 -0.73 4.30 -4.53
N VAL A 29 -0.72 5.50 -3.92
CA VAL A 29 -1.93 6.34 -3.79
C VAL A 29 -2.51 6.70 -5.15
N LYS A 30 -1.66 6.97 -6.15
CA LYS A 30 -2.11 7.27 -7.52
C LYS A 30 -2.85 6.10 -8.15
N THR A 31 -2.28 4.90 -8.06
CA THR A 31 -2.91 3.67 -8.55
C THR A 31 -4.22 3.38 -7.82
N PHE A 32 -4.20 3.44 -6.49
CA PHE A 32 -5.38 3.17 -5.67
C PHE A 32 -6.55 4.12 -5.98
N LYS A 33 -6.26 5.43 -6.13
CA LYS A 33 -7.29 6.41 -6.51
C LYS A 33 -7.84 6.15 -7.91
N ARG A 34 -6.97 5.87 -8.88
CA ARG A 34 -7.36 5.61 -10.27
C ARG A 34 -8.27 4.40 -10.40
N ASP A 35 -7.88 3.28 -9.78
CA ASP A 35 -8.50 1.98 -10.03
C ASP A 35 -9.69 1.69 -9.12
N TYR A 36 -9.75 2.33 -7.94
CA TYR A 36 -10.83 2.12 -6.99
C TYR A 36 -11.63 3.39 -6.71
N ALA A 37 -10.99 4.47 -6.24
CA ALA A 37 -11.74 5.63 -5.76
C ALA A 37 -12.50 6.37 -6.86
N TYR A 38 -11.88 6.60 -8.02
CA TYR A 38 -12.46 7.41 -9.10
C TYR A 38 -13.53 6.68 -9.92
N VAL A 39 -13.56 5.35 -9.87
CA VAL A 39 -14.53 4.53 -10.60
C VAL A 39 -15.74 4.14 -9.74
N ASN A 40 -15.78 4.56 -8.47
CA ASN A 40 -16.84 4.23 -7.52
C ASN A 40 -17.60 5.47 -7.06
N HIS A 41 -18.89 5.30 -6.75
CA HIS A 41 -19.66 6.32 -6.02
C HIS A 41 -19.27 6.31 -4.53
N LEU A 42 -18.89 7.48 -4.00
CA LEU A 42 -18.37 7.68 -2.65
C LEU A 42 -19.28 8.63 -1.85
N ASN A 43 -20.57 8.28 -1.75
CA ASN A 43 -21.60 9.18 -1.22
C ASN A 43 -21.58 9.28 0.32
N HIS A 44 -21.17 8.20 1.00
CA HIS A 44 -21.17 8.11 2.46
C HIS A 44 -19.84 7.58 3.00
N ALA A 45 -19.31 8.24 4.02
CA ALA A 45 -18.00 7.88 4.58
C ALA A 45 -17.95 6.45 5.12
N GLU A 46 -19.03 5.98 5.77
CA GLU A 46 -19.12 4.62 6.32
C GLU A 46 -18.99 3.54 5.23
N GLU A 47 -19.68 3.73 4.10
CA GLU A 47 -19.55 2.83 2.95
C GLU A 47 -18.14 2.85 2.36
N VAL A 48 -17.51 4.03 2.29
CA VAL A 48 -16.15 4.17 1.78
C VAL A 48 -15.16 3.42 2.68
N MET A 49 -15.32 3.50 4.01
CA MET A 49 -14.46 2.77 4.95
C MET A 49 -14.56 1.26 4.77
N LEU A 50 -15.77 0.73 4.53
CA LEU A 50 -15.96 -0.69 4.21
C LEU A 50 -15.32 -1.06 2.87
N LYS A 51 -15.49 -0.22 1.84
CA LYS A 51 -14.92 -0.44 0.52
C LYS A 51 -13.39 -0.41 0.52
N ILE A 52 -12.76 0.46 1.33
CA ILE A 52 -11.29 0.56 1.41
C ILE A 52 -10.67 -0.79 1.77
N ASN A 53 -11.22 -1.52 2.75
CA ASN A 53 -10.68 -2.82 3.14
C ASN A 53 -10.70 -3.80 1.95
N ASN A 54 -11.84 -3.91 1.26
CA ASN A 54 -11.97 -4.78 0.10
C ASN A 54 -11.03 -4.38 -1.04
N TRP A 55 -10.83 -3.09 -1.28
CA TRP A 55 -9.92 -2.59 -2.31
C TRP A 55 -8.44 -2.86 -1.97
N ILE A 56 -8.06 -2.77 -0.70
CA ILE A 56 -6.72 -3.13 -0.25
C ILE A 56 -6.48 -4.63 -0.44
N ASP A 57 -7.46 -5.47 -0.10
CA ASP A 57 -7.36 -6.91 -0.31
C ASP A 57 -7.26 -7.28 -1.78
N ASP A 58 -8.07 -6.65 -2.63
CA ASP A 58 -8.01 -6.83 -4.08
C ASP A 58 -6.64 -6.42 -4.65
N TYR A 59 -6.15 -5.23 -4.29
CA TYR A 59 -4.83 -4.75 -4.70
C TYR A 59 -3.72 -5.73 -4.30
N ASN A 60 -3.71 -6.17 -3.03
CA ASN A 60 -2.68 -7.05 -2.52
C ASN A 60 -2.74 -8.47 -3.10
N SER A 61 -3.92 -8.92 -3.54
CA SER A 61 -4.10 -10.30 -4.02
C SER A 61 -3.97 -10.41 -5.53
N PHE A 62 -4.29 -9.35 -6.29
CA PHE A 62 -4.43 -9.44 -7.74
C PHE A 62 -3.67 -8.37 -8.55
N ALA A 63 -3.29 -7.23 -7.96
CA ALA A 63 -2.66 -6.17 -8.75
C ALA A 63 -1.27 -6.60 -9.26
N PRO A 64 -1.02 -6.63 -10.58
CA PRO A 64 0.25 -7.09 -11.10
C PRO A 64 1.31 -5.98 -11.03
N HIS A 65 2.48 -6.30 -10.47
CA HIS A 65 3.59 -5.35 -10.36
C HIS A 65 4.78 -5.74 -11.22
N LYS A 66 5.16 -4.89 -12.17
CA LYS A 66 6.36 -5.11 -13.00
C LYS A 66 7.63 -5.31 -12.16
N GLY A 67 7.77 -4.56 -11.06
CA GLY A 67 8.89 -4.70 -10.12
C GLY A 67 8.90 -6.02 -9.34
N LEU A 68 7.76 -6.72 -9.29
CA LEU A 68 7.58 -8.02 -8.66
C LEU A 68 7.41 -9.13 -9.70
N GLN A 69 8.03 -9.02 -10.88
CA GLN A 69 7.91 -10.01 -11.96
C GLN A 69 6.45 -10.30 -12.38
N MET A 70 5.58 -9.29 -12.31
CA MET A 70 4.13 -9.36 -12.57
C MET A 70 3.31 -10.14 -11.53
N MET A 71 3.90 -10.54 -10.40
CA MET A 71 3.17 -11.09 -9.26
C MET A 71 2.41 -9.99 -8.51
N SER A 72 1.37 -10.39 -7.79
CA SER A 72 0.73 -9.55 -6.78
C SER A 72 1.61 -9.43 -5.53
N PRO A 73 1.35 -8.43 -4.66
CA PRO A 73 2.10 -8.28 -3.41
C PRO A 73 2.07 -9.53 -2.52
N LYS A 74 0.91 -10.19 -2.39
CA LYS A 74 0.78 -11.43 -1.61
C LYS A 74 1.55 -12.58 -2.24
N GLU A 75 1.40 -12.80 -3.55
CA GLU A 75 2.13 -13.85 -4.28
C GLU A 75 3.65 -13.69 -4.11
N PHE A 76 4.14 -12.44 -4.21
CA PHE A 76 5.55 -12.15 -4.01
C PHE A 76 6.01 -12.48 -2.59
N ILE A 77 5.27 -12.05 -1.56
CA ILE A 77 5.62 -12.32 -0.15
C ILE A 77 5.59 -13.83 0.14
N GLU A 78 4.57 -14.54 -0.31
CA GLU A 78 4.47 -16.00 -0.13
C GLU A 78 5.65 -16.73 -0.78
N LYS A 79 6.03 -16.30 -1.98
CA LYS A 79 7.22 -16.83 -2.66
C LYS A 79 8.51 -16.55 -1.88
N GLU A 80 8.75 -15.31 -1.44
CA GLU A 80 9.95 -14.94 -0.67
C GLU A 80 10.02 -15.68 0.68
N LEU A 81 8.90 -15.82 1.38
CA LEU A 81 8.81 -16.57 2.63
C LEU A 81 9.08 -18.07 2.42
N THR A 82 8.66 -18.62 1.28
CA THR A 82 8.95 -20.02 0.92
C THR A 82 10.45 -20.26 0.71
N PHE A 83 11.21 -19.25 0.27
CA PHE A 83 12.67 -19.33 0.13
C PHE A 83 13.44 -19.05 1.42
N ALA A 84 12.79 -18.47 2.44
CA ALA A 84 13.38 -18.14 3.73
C ALA A 84 13.25 -19.28 4.78
N VAL A 85 12.54 -20.37 4.44
CA VAL A 85 12.37 -21.60 5.23
C VAL A 85 13.19 -22.73 4.63
#